data_AF-A0A8K0UDH3-F1
#
_entry.id   AF-A0A8K0UDH3-F1
#
_cell.length_a   1.000
_cell.length_b   1.000
_cell.length_c   1.000
_cell.angle_alpha   90.00
_cell.angle_beta   90.00
_cell.angle_gamma   90.00
#
_symmetry.space_group_name_H-M   'P 1'
#
loop_
_entity.id
_entity.type
_entity.pdbx_description
1 polymer ?
#
loop_
_entity_poly.entity_id
_entity_poly.type
_entity_poly.pdbx_seq_one_letter_code
_entity_poly.pdbx_strand_id
1 'polypeptide(L)'
;MDAIQQQLNEIQQRLQQQNQRLDNIGGQLIDVAEISYQAFNRGCGDGSVVQYKIIPFRMPDGVLMSPQQAGLPLLTNLQSVEELSSQQLNNYLQRYGIPHAGNLSRRTKIDRLKGFIGCISHYH
;
A
#
# COMPACT_ATOMS: atom_id res chain seq x y z
N MET A 1 -6.89 32.78 38.48
CA MET A 1 -6.02 31.72 37.93
C MET A 1 -6.84 30.63 37.26
N ASP A 2 -8.01 30.28 37.78
CA ASP A 2 -8.84 29.16 37.28
C ASP A 2 -9.34 29.32 35.84
N ALA A 3 -9.70 30.53 35.40
CA ALA A 3 -10.18 30.78 34.03
C ALA A 3 -9.10 30.53 32.96
N ILE A 4 -7.84 30.85 33.24
CA ILE A 4 -6.70 30.60 32.33
C ILE A 4 -6.44 29.10 32.26
N GLN A 5 -6.47 28.39 33.40
CA GLN A 5 -6.28 26.95 33.43
C GLN A 5 -7.39 26.21 32.67
N GLN A 6 -8.64 26.66 32.79
CA GLN A 6 -9.76 26.10 32.05
C GLN A 6 -9.61 26.33 30.54
N GLN A 7 -9.23 27.55 30.11
CA GLN A 7 -8.96 27.84 28.70
C GLN A 7 -7.82 26.98 28.13
N LEU A 8 -6.73 26.78 28.88
CA LEU A 8 -5.63 25.92 28.46
C LEU A 8 -6.08 24.46 28.27
N ASN A 9 -6.93 23.94 29.17
CA ASN A 9 -7.45 22.58 29.06
C ASN A 9 -8.35 22.43 27.82
N GLU A 10 -9.21 23.41 27.54
CA GLU A 10 -10.06 23.40 26.34
C GLU A 10 -9.23 23.45 25.05
N ILE A 11 -8.18 24.27 25.01
CA ILE A 11 -7.25 24.33 23.88
C ILE A 11 -6.56 22.98 23.69
N GLN A 12 -6.07 22.35 24.77
CA GLN A 12 -5.43 21.04 24.71
C GLN A 12 -6.38 19.95 24.17
N GLN A 13 -7.63 19.92 24.65
CA GLN A 13 -8.63 18.96 24.15
C GLN A 13 -8.93 19.18 22.67
N ARG A 14 -9.07 20.43 22.23
CA ARG A 14 -9.32 20.77 20.82
C ARG A 14 -8.14 20.36 19.93
N LEU A 15 -6.90 20.58 20.36
CA LEU A 15 -5.71 20.16 19.62
C LEU A 15 -5.62 18.64 19.50
N GLN A 16 -5.92 17.90 20.58
CA GLN A 16 -5.96 16.43 20.54
C GLN A 16 -7.02 15.93 19.55
N GLN A 17 -8.22 16.50 19.59
CA GLN A 17 -9.28 16.14 18.65
C GLN A 17 -8.90 16.48 17.20
N GLN A 18 -8.23 17.61 16.96
CA GLN A 18 -7.74 17.97 15.63
C GLN A 18 -6.70 16.98 15.11
N ASN A 19 -5.74 16.59 15.94
CA ASN A 19 -4.71 15.62 15.56
C ASN A 19 -5.34 14.27 15.19
N GLN A 20 -6.25 13.76 16.01
CA GLN A 20 -6.97 12.50 15.70
C GLN A 20 -7.72 12.57 14.38
N ARG A 21 -8.35 13.72 14.07
CA ARG A 21 -9.05 13.92 12.79
C ARG A 21 -8.08 13.95 11.61
N LEU A 22 -6.93 14.60 11.77
CA LEU A 22 -5.89 14.63 10.74
C LEU A 22 -5.32 13.23 10.47
N ASP A 23 -5.08 12.44 11.52
CA ASP A 23 -4.61 11.06 11.39
C ASP A 23 -5.63 10.19 10.63
N ASN A 24 -6.92 10.33 10.95
CA ASN A 24 -8.00 9.62 10.26
C ASN A 24 -8.10 10.00 8.78
N ILE A 25 -8.01 11.29 8.45
CA ILE A 25 -8.02 11.77 7.06
C ILE A 25 -6.78 11.26 6.33
N GLY A 26 -5.62 11.27 6.97
CA GLY A 26 -4.37 10.72 6.43
C GLY A 26 -4.53 9.26 6.03
N GLY A 27 -5.09 8.43 6.92
CA GLY A 27 -5.39 7.02 6.64
C GLY A 27 -6.33 6.83 5.45
N GLN A 28 -7.41 7.61 5.39
CA GLN A 28 -8.39 7.55 4.30
C GLN A 28 -7.80 7.96 2.94
N LEU A 29 -6.93 8.97 2.90
CA LEU A 29 -6.24 9.37 1.67
C LEU A 29 -5.29 8.28 1.16
N ILE A 30 -4.64 7.55 2.06
CA ILE A 30 -3.81 6.39 1.70
C ILE A 30 -4.67 5.29 1.07
N ASP A 31 -5.84 4.98 1.65
CA ASP A 31 -6.78 4.00 1.09
C ASP A 31 -7.23 4.38 -0.33
N VAL A 32 -7.62 5.64 -0.51
CA VAL A 32 -8.07 6.15 -1.81
C VAL A 32 -6.94 6.09 -2.84
N ALA A 33 -5.72 6.44 -2.45
CA ALA A 33 -4.56 6.38 -3.35
C ALA A 33 -4.26 4.95 -3.80
N GLU A 34 -4.29 3.99 -2.86
CA GLU A 34 -4.10 2.57 -3.17
C GLU A 34 -5.15 2.06 -4.16
N ILE A 35 -6.44 2.27 -3.88
CA ILE A 35 -7.54 1.85 -4.75
C ILE A 35 -7.42 2.51 -6.14
N SER A 36 -7.03 3.78 -6.20
CA SER A 36 -6.85 4.51 -7.45
C SER A 36 -5.71 3.93 -8.29
N TYR A 37 -4.60 3.55 -7.64
CA TYR A 37 -3.47 2.90 -8.33
C TYR A 37 -3.85 1.51 -8.81
N GLN A 38 -4.57 0.73 -8.01
CA GLN A 38 -5.07 -0.58 -8.42
C GLN A 38 -6.00 -0.48 -9.63
N ALA A 39 -6.93 0.48 -9.61
CA ALA A 39 -7.85 0.73 -10.72
C ALA A 39 -7.11 1.18 -11.98
N PHE A 40 -6.14 2.07 -11.85
CA PHE A 40 -5.28 2.50 -12.95
C PHE A 40 -4.50 1.31 -13.55
N ASN A 41 -3.86 0.51 -12.70
CA ASN A 41 -3.08 -0.65 -13.13
C ASN A 41 -3.92 -1.69 -13.87
N ARG A 42 -5.20 -1.86 -13.50
CA ARG A 42 -6.13 -2.73 -14.23
C ARG A 42 -6.34 -2.25 -15.67
N GLY A 43 -6.35 -0.94 -15.89
CA GLY A 43 -6.45 -0.34 -17.22
C GLY A 43 -5.17 -0.44 -18.05
N CYS A 44 -4.03 -0.79 -17.44
CA CYS A 44 -2.74 -0.86 -18.13
C CYS A 44 -2.47 -2.19 -18.86
N GLY A 45 -3.35 -3.20 -18.73
CA GLY A 45 -3.10 -4.52 -19.30
C GLY A 45 -1.88 -5.18 -18.66
N ASP A 46 -0.87 -5.53 -19.47
CA ASP A 46 0.40 -6.12 -19.01
C ASP A 46 1.46 -5.09 -18.60
N GLY A 47 1.17 -3.79 -18.77
CA GLY A 47 2.09 -2.71 -18.43
C GLY A 47 3.24 -2.50 -19.43
N SER A 48 3.19 -3.11 -20.61
CA SER A 48 4.21 -2.95 -21.66
C SER A 48 4.16 -1.56 -22.33
N VAL A 49 2.97 -0.98 -22.48
CA VAL A 49 2.75 0.34 -23.09
C VAL A 49 2.64 1.45 -22.04
N VAL A 50 1.85 1.20 -20.99
CA VAL A 50 1.65 2.14 -19.88
C VAL A 50 2.03 1.44 -18.58
N GLN A 51 3.10 1.89 -17.95
CA GLN A 51 3.60 1.28 -16.72
C GLN A 51 2.61 1.41 -15.56
N TYR A 52 2.62 0.42 -14.68
CA TYR A 52 1.85 0.44 -13.44
C TYR A 52 2.30 1.58 -12.52
N LYS A 53 1.33 2.15 -11.80
CA LYS A 53 1.57 2.97 -10.64
C LYS A 53 2.04 2.09 -9.49
N ILE A 54 3.13 2.51 -8.86
CA ILE A 54 3.74 1.82 -7.73
C ILE A 54 2.89 2.08 -6.49
N ILE A 55 2.41 0.99 -5.87
CA ILE A 55 1.73 1.03 -4.59
C ILE A 55 2.80 1.01 -3.48
N PRO A 56 2.83 2.00 -2.57
CA PRO A 56 3.77 1.99 -1.46
C PRO A 56 3.37 0.99 -0.37
N PHE A 57 4.32 0.61 0.47
CA PHE A 57 4.05 -0.13 1.70
C PHE A 57 3.59 0.81 2.80
N ARG A 58 2.59 0.36 3.56
CA ARG A 58 2.12 1.05 4.77
C ARG A 58 2.95 0.58 5.95
N MET A 59 3.65 1.49 6.59
CA MET A 59 4.40 1.21 7.80
C MET A 59 3.49 1.36 9.04
N PRO A 60 3.79 0.69 10.17
CA PRO A 60 2.97 0.77 11.39
C PRO A 60 2.83 2.19 11.98
N ASP A 61 3.77 3.08 11.67
CA ASP A 61 3.77 4.49 12.05
C ASP A 61 2.97 5.39 11.09
N GLY A 62 2.29 4.80 10.11
CA GLY A 62 1.51 5.52 9.09
C GLY A 62 2.35 6.09 7.94
N VAL A 63 3.68 5.92 7.97
CA VAL A 63 4.56 6.39 6.90
C VAL A 63 4.45 5.47 5.68
N LEU A 64 4.45 6.06 4.49
CA LEU A 64 4.52 5.32 3.24
C LEU A 64 5.98 5.06 2.85
N MET A 65 6.30 3.81 2.57
CA MET A 65 7.62 3.38 2.12
C MET A 65 7.54 2.82 0.70
N SER A 66 8.34 3.34 -0.23
CA SER A 66 8.46 2.77 -1.57
C SER A 66 9.12 1.39 -1.52
N PRO A 67 8.84 0.49 -2.48
CA PRO A 67 9.50 -0.81 -2.51
C PRO A 67 11.03 -0.74 -2.62
N GLN A 68 11.58 0.23 -3.35
CA GLN A 68 13.03 0.44 -3.47
C GLN A 68 13.68 0.75 -2.12
N GLN A 69 13.03 1.56 -1.27
CA GLN A 69 13.54 1.83 0.09
C GLN A 69 13.58 0.57 0.96
N ALA A 70 12.74 -0.43 0.66
CA ALA A 70 12.75 -1.74 1.31
C ALA A 70 13.69 -2.77 0.63
N GLY A 71 14.48 -2.35 -0.36
CA GLY A 71 15.36 -3.24 -1.13
C GLY A 71 14.61 -4.18 -2.08
N LEU A 72 13.38 -3.85 -2.46
CA LEU A 72 12.56 -4.62 -3.40
C LEU A 72 12.50 -3.94 -4.79
N PRO A 73 12.47 -4.73 -5.88
CA PRO A 73 12.37 -4.19 -7.23
C PRO A 73 11.00 -3.55 -7.45
N LEU A 74 10.92 -2.48 -8.25
CA LEU A 74 9.63 -1.87 -8.60
C LEU A 74 8.80 -2.79 -9.49
N LEU A 75 7.50 -2.84 -9.26
CA LEU A 75 6.55 -3.61 -10.06
C LEU A 75 5.86 -2.71 -11.08
N THR A 76 6.53 -2.45 -12.20
CA THR A 76 6.08 -1.50 -13.23
C THR A 76 5.31 -2.15 -14.38
N ASN A 77 5.36 -3.48 -14.50
CA ASN A 77 4.66 -4.25 -15.53
C ASN A 77 4.50 -5.73 -15.08
N LEU A 78 3.78 -6.52 -15.87
CA LEU A 78 3.52 -7.93 -15.55
C LEU A 78 4.81 -8.75 -15.42
N GLN A 79 5.77 -8.53 -16.32
CA GLN A 79 7.06 -9.22 -16.32
C GLN A 79 7.81 -9.02 -14.99
N SER A 80 7.87 -7.79 -14.49
CA SER A 80 8.53 -7.48 -13.21
C SER A 80 7.90 -8.20 -12.01
N VAL A 81 6.60 -8.53 -12.07
CA VAL A 81 5.92 -9.34 -11.06
C VAL A 81 6.30 -10.81 -11.19
N GLU A 82 6.36 -11.33 -12.42
CA GLU A 82 6.67 -12.75 -12.69
C GLU A 82 8.12 -13.12 -12.43
N GLU A 83 9.03 -12.15 -12.57
CA GLU A 83 10.48 -12.32 -12.36
C GLU A 83 10.92 -12.22 -10.88
N LEU A 84 10.00 -11.88 -9.95
CA LEU A 84 10.32 -11.79 -8.53
C LEU A 84 10.94 -13.09 -8.00
N SER A 85 12.06 -13.02 -7.28
CA SER A 85 12.57 -14.20 -6.57
C SER A 85 11.56 -14.68 -5.51
N SER A 86 11.65 -15.94 -5.07
CA SER A 86 10.76 -16.46 -4.02
C SER A 86 10.83 -15.63 -2.74
N GLN A 87 12.00 -15.11 -2.39
CA GLN A 87 12.19 -14.22 -1.25
C GLN A 87 11.51 -12.86 -1.48
N GLN A 88 11.72 -12.23 -2.63
CA GLN A 88 11.10 -10.95 -2.94
C GLN A 88 9.56 -11.06 -2.99
N LEU A 89 9.03 -12.14 -3.56
CA LEU A 89 7.60 -12.41 -3.61
C LEU A 89 7.00 -12.53 -2.21
N ASN A 90 7.62 -13.32 -1.32
CA ASN A 90 7.15 -13.44 0.06
C ASN A 90 7.23 -12.08 0.79
N ASN A 91 8.31 -11.32 0.60
CA ASN A 91 8.46 -10.00 1.21
C ASN A 91 7.37 -9.03 0.73
N TYR A 92 7.02 -9.06 -0.56
CA TYR A 92 5.92 -8.26 -1.10
C TYR A 92 4.57 -8.62 -0.47
N LEU A 93 4.25 -9.92 -0.41
CA LEU A 93 3.01 -10.40 0.20
C LEU A 93 2.93 -10.02 1.68
N GLN A 94 4.03 -10.15 2.42
CA GLN A 94 4.10 -9.75 3.82
C GLN A 94 3.89 -8.25 4.00
N ARG A 95 4.59 -7.41 3.21
CA ARG A 95 4.53 -5.94 3.33
C ARG A 95 3.16 -5.36 2.96
N TYR A 96 2.45 -5.98 2.02
CA TYR A 96 1.07 -5.61 1.69
C TYR A 96 0.01 -6.27 2.59
N GLY A 97 0.41 -7.08 3.58
CA GLY A 97 -0.54 -7.80 4.43
C GLY A 97 -1.37 -8.85 3.69
N ILE A 98 -0.91 -9.31 2.52
CA ILE A 98 -1.60 -10.33 1.73
C ILE A 98 -1.36 -11.69 2.40
N PRO A 99 -2.42 -12.42 2.78
CA PRO A 99 -2.27 -13.72 3.39
C PRO A 99 -1.42 -14.65 2.51
N HIS A 100 -0.38 -15.25 3.07
CA HIS A 100 0.46 -16.21 2.36
C HIS A 100 0.99 -17.27 3.33
N ALA A 101 0.71 -18.55 3.05
CA ALA A 101 1.32 -19.64 3.79
C ALA A 101 2.61 -20.08 3.08
N GLY A 102 3.57 -20.61 3.85
CA GLY A 102 4.86 -21.08 3.33
C GLY A 102 4.70 -22.16 2.25
N ASN A 103 3.68 -23.02 2.38
CA ASN A 103 3.36 -24.12 1.49
C ASN A 103 2.55 -23.74 0.24
N LEU A 104 2.11 -22.48 0.10
CA LEU A 104 1.40 -22.06 -1.13
C LEU A 104 2.36 -22.08 -2.32
N SER A 105 1.85 -22.59 -3.45
CA SER A 105 2.59 -22.59 -4.70
C SER A 105 3.01 -21.16 -5.10
N ARG A 106 4.15 -21.05 -5.79
CA ARG A 106 4.63 -19.78 -6.34
C ARG A 106 3.55 -19.12 -7.22
N ARG A 107 2.86 -19.89 -8.06
CA ARG A 107 1.79 -19.41 -8.93
C ARG A 107 0.67 -18.74 -8.14
N THR A 108 0.16 -19.42 -7.11
CA THR A 108 -0.89 -18.87 -6.24
C THR A 108 -0.45 -17.58 -5.55
N LYS A 109 0.81 -17.51 -5.11
CA LYS A 109 1.39 -16.30 -4.50
C LYS A 109 1.46 -15.14 -5.50
N ILE A 110 1.90 -15.42 -6.72
CA ILE A 110 1.92 -14.44 -7.81
C ILE A 110 0.50 -13.97 -8.13
N ASP A 111 -0.47 -14.87 -8.27
CA ASP A 111 -1.86 -14.50 -8.59
C ASP A 111 -2.48 -13.59 -7.52
N ARG A 112 -2.17 -13.85 -6.23
CA ARG A 112 -2.58 -12.96 -5.14
C ARG A 112 -1.93 -11.58 -5.23
N LEU A 113 -0.63 -11.53 -5.50
CA LEU A 113 0.08 -10.26 -5.67
C LEU A 113 -0.46 -9.48 -6.88
N LYS A 114 -0.69 -10.16 -8.01
CA LYS A 114 -1.29 -9.58 -9.21
C LYS A 114 -2.67 -8.99 -8.92
N GLY A 115 -3.52 -9.75 -8.22
CA GLY A 115 -4.84 -9.29 -7.79
C GLY A 115 -4.79 -8.05 -6.90
N PHE A 116 -3.83 -7.98 -5.97
CA PHE A 116 -3.61 -6.80 -5.14
C PHE A 116 -3.11 -5.60 -5.94
N ILE A 117 -2.13 -5.76 -6.82
CA ILE A 117 -1.58 -4.64 -7.63
C ILE A 117 -2.62 -4.11 -8.63
N GLY A 118 -3.57 -4.96 -9.02
CA GLY A 118 -4.53 -4.68 -10.07
C GLY A 118 -4.01 -5.06 -11.45
N CYS A 119 -3.01 -5.92 -11.59
CA CYS A 119 -2.65 -6.44 -12.91
C CYS A 119 -3.41 -7.74 -13.19
N ILE A 120 -4.14 -7.78 -14.31
CA ILE A 120 -4.92 -8.94 -14.73
C ILE A 120 -4.32 -9.43 -16.04
N SER A 121 -3.75 -10.64 -16.05
CA SER A 121 -3.50 -11.33 -17.33
C SER A 121 -4.85 -11.76 -17.87
N HIS A 122 -5.35 -11.08 -18.91
CA HIS A 122 -6.38 -11.68 -19.75
C HIS A 122 -5.75 -12.87 -20.47
N TYR A 123 -6.03 -14.09 -19.99
CA TYR A 123 -5.86 -15.28 -20.82
C TYR A 123 -6.99 -15.24 -21.85
N HIS A 124 -6.63 -14.91 -23.10
CA HIS A 124 -7.45 -15.22 -24.28
C HIS A 124 -7.02 -16.57 -24.85
#